data_AF-A0A920HJL5-F1
#
_entry.id   AF-A0A920HJL5-F1
#
_cell.length_a   1.000
_cell.length_b   1.000
_cell.length_c   1.000
_cell.angle_alpha   90.00
_cell.angle_beta   90.00
_cell.angle_gamma   90.00
#
_symmetry.space_group_name_H-M   'P 1'
#
loop_
_entity.id
_entity.type
_entity.pdbx_description
1 polymer ?
#
loop_
_entity_poly.entity_id
_entity_poly.type
_entity_poly.pdbx_seq_one_letter_code
_entity_poly.pdbx_strand_id
1 'polypeptide(L)'
;MKVISGYAEGLNSYAQKNPDKVLFKKLFPITPKMMMMYSQLQLFISNQGADWAGRILNNDTQDDFLDQNLTGSNVIAMNSSKTKSGETFLAINTHQPLEGPTSWYEAHLNSNEGTNIIGTLYPGTPHILIGVNKNLGWSHTVNYPDKTDVFKLKMKNNRTYVVDGEEYKLERFKAKINIKVLGIPISINRKYYRSIFGPTLKNKLGYYSIRTPTLFNIRALEQWWRMGKSKNFTEFYNTLKMKQIPGFNIGYADKYDTIFYISNGIIPKRAEGYNWKGIVPGDTKNTLWDEYYEIEDLPQVIQPKAGFIYDANHSPFKSTSAEENPKEEDYSETMGYETYDNNRSTRLIELIESYDKVSYKDFKDIKYDNSFPSKFSYNFMDISIIETLNLDSEDELFEILDIIQKWDRKTDIDSQGAGVYGILYYQLVWNYRNQIQENNNTVSQEILMSALADTEEYLLDNFGSININLGDFQKLVRGNKELPIWGLPDVITAMSSRPYIDGRYKVTQGESYIGLVRFNEEGPHLESIISFGNSDDPDSAHYTDQMDLYSKFKTKKMTFNKEKFIKKRLVFIILIKTF
;
A
#
# COMPACT_ATOMS: atom_id res chain seq x y z
N MET A 1 3.72 -14.71 -21.17
CA MET A 1 5.07 -14.69 -21.80
C MET A 1 5.24 -13.59 -22.83
N LYS A 2 4.46 -13.53 -23.94
CA LYS A 2 4.63 -12.50 -24.99
C LYS A 2 4.72 -11.06 -24.49
N VAL A 3 3.81 -10.67 -23.58
CA VAL A 3 3.79 -9.31 -22.97
C VAL A 3 5.08 -9.00 -22.21
N ILE A 4 5.59 -9.94 -21.42
CA ILE A 4 6.84 -9.78 -20.67
C ILE A 4 8.04 -9.68 -21.62
N SER A 5 8.08 -10.52 -22.67
CA SER A 5 9.13 -10.45 -23.69
C SER A 5 9.15 -9.10 -24.40
N GLY A 6 7.99 -8.61 -24.85
CA GLY A 6 7.90 -7.30 -25.50
C GLY A 6 8.33 -6.15 -24.59
N TYR A 7 8.00 -6.20 -23.30
CA TYR A 7 8.46 -5.19 -22.34
C TYR A 7 9.99 -5.25 -22.14
N ALA A 8 10.57 -6.45 -21.99
CA ALA A 8 12.02 -6.63 -21.89
C ALA A 8 12.75 -6.10 -23.14
N GLU A 9 12.25 -6.41 -24.33
CA GLU A 9 12.75 -5.89 -25.60
C GLU A 9 12.68 -4.36 -25.68
N GLY A 10 11.58 -3.77 -25.21
CA GLY A 10 11.41 -2.32 -25.10
C GLY A 10 12.48 -1.67 -24.22
N LEU A 11 12.71 -2.22 -23.02
CA LEU A 11 13.77 -1.75 -22.11
C LEU A 11 15.17 -1.89 -22.73
N ASN A 12 15.46 -3.03 -23.36
CA ASN A 12 16.74 -3.28 -24.05
C ASN A 12 16.95 -2.30 -25.20
N SER A 13 15.91 -2.04 -26.00
CA SER A 13 15.97 -1.08 -27.11
C SER A 13 16.21 0.35 -26.61
N TYR A 14 15.54 0.76 -25.53
CA TYR A 14 15.77 2.07 -24.91
C TYR A 14 17.21 2.21 -24.41
N ALA A 15 17.74 1.20 -23.70
CA ALA A 15 19.10 1.21 -23.18
C ALA A 15 20.17 1.23 -24.29
N GLN A 16 19.91 0.54 -25.41
CA GLN A 16 20.80 0.56 -26.58
C GLN A 16 20.82 1.93 -27.25
N LYS A 17 19.66 2.60 -27.36
CA LYS A 17 19.52 3.90 -28.04
C LYS A 17 19.95 5.09 -27.18
N ASN A 18 19.92 4.95 -25.85
CA ASN A 18 20.22 6.02 -24.89
C ASN A 18 21.27 5.55 -23.85
N PRO A 19 22.47 5.12 -24.28
CA PRO A 19 23.45 4.47 -23.39
C PRO A 19 24.02 5.39 -22.32
N ASP A 20 23.93 6.71 -22.51
CA ASP A 20 24.24 7.78 -21.58
C ASP A 20 23.20 7.90 -20.46
N LYS A 21 21.92 7.60 -20.75
CA LYS A 21 20.83 7.57 -19.76
C LYS A 21 20.76 6.27 -18.94
N VAL A 22 21.58 5.26 -19.26
CA VAL A 22 21.57 3.98 -18.55
C VAL A 22 22.46 4.03 -17.30
N LEU A 23 21.84 4.20 -16.13
CA LEU A 23 22.52 4.29 -14.83
C LEU A 23 23.27 2.99 -14.45
N PHE A 24 22.72 1.82 -14.79
CA PHE A 24 23.30 0.52 -14.43
C PHE A 24 23.42 -0.42 -15.63
N LYS A 25 24.46 -0.20 -16.46
CA LYS A 25 24.71 -0.94 -17.72
C LYS A 25 24.79 -2.46 -17.55
N LYS A 26 25.28 -2.94 -16.39
CA LYS A 26 25.42 -4.39 -16.09
C LYS A 26 24.09 -5.12 -15.97
N LEU A 27 22.97 -4.41 -15.88
CA LEU A 27 21.64 -4.99 -15.84
C LEU A 27 21.20 -5.55 -17.20
N PHE A 28 21.78 -5.05 -18.30
CA PHE A 28 21.34 -5.34 -19.65
C PHE A 28 22.16 -6.49 -20.28
N PRO A 29 21.53 -7.34 -21.13
CA PRO A 29 20.13 -7.29 -21.53
C PRO A 29 19.18 -7.82 -20.45
N ILE A 30 18.05 -7.13 -20.27
CA ILE A 30 16.90 -7.61 -19.50
C ILE A 30 16.30 -8.82 -20.21
N THR A 31 15.98 -9.86 -19.45
CA THR A 31 15.30 -11.06 -19.96
C THR A 31 13.94 -11.24 -19.26
N PRO A 32 12.98 -11.96 -19.89
CA PRO A 32 11.72 -12.30 -19.24
C PRO A 32 11.90 -13.01 -17.90
N LYS A 33 12.93 -13.85 -17.77
CA LYS A 33 13.24 -14.54 -16.52
C LYS A 33 13.61 -13.57 -15.40
N MET A 34 14.41 -12.54 -15.69
CA MET A 34 14.77 -11.51 -14.70
C MET A 34 13.54 -10.73 -14.23
N MET A 35 12.63 -10.39 -15.14
CA MET A 35 11.39 -9.69 -14.80
C MET A 35 10.47 -10.54 -13.93
N MET A 36 10.32 -11.83 -14.25
CA MET A 36 9.55 -12.77 -13.44
C MET A 36 10.17 -12.92 -12.05
N MET A 37 11.50 -13.06 -11.95
CA MET A 37 12.20 -13.11 -10.67
C MET A 37 12.00 -11.84 -9.84
N TYR A 38 12.09 -10.66 -10.47
CA TYR A 38 11.84 -9.39 -9.81
C TYR A 38 10.40 -9.31 -9.28
N SER A 39 9.42 -9.67 -10.11
CA SER A 39 8.00 -9.64 -9.72
C SER A 39 7.72 -10.59 -8.56
N GLN A 40 8.29 -11.80 -8.58
CA GLN A 40 8.14 -12.75 -7.47
C GLN A 40 8.85 -12.28 -6.19
N LEU A 41 10.00 -11.63 -6.32
CA LEU A 41 10.67 -11.01 -5.17
C LEU A 41 9.80 -9.91 -4.54
N GLN A 42 9.17 -9.04 -5.35
CA GLN A 42 8.26 -8.02 -4.84
C GLN A 42 7.04 -8.62 -4.12
N LEU A 43 6.46 -9.69 -4.69
CA LEU A 43 5.35 -10.39 -4.04
C LEU A 43 5.79 -11.02 -2.71
N PHE A 44 6.94 -11.68 -2.68
CA PHE A 44 7.51 -12.25 -1.45
C PHE A 44 7.76 -11.18 -0.38
N ILE A 45 8.25 -9.99 -0.76
CA ILE A 45 8.42 -8.84 0.15
C ILE A 45 7.06 -8.36 0.67
N SER A 46 6.09 -8.12 -0.22
CA SER A 46 4.74 -7.64 0.16
C SER A 46 3.93 -8.62 1.04
N ASN A 47 4.37 -9.88 1.12
CA ASN A 47 3.79 -10.91 1.98
C ASN A 47 4.60 -11.16 3.25
N GLN A 48 5.52 -10.25 3.63
CA GLN A 48 6.36 -10.34 4.83
C GLN A 48 7.41 -11.46 4.84
N GLY A 49 7.58 -12.19 3.73
CA GLY A 49 8.57 -13.27 3.64
C GLY A 49 10.01 -12.76 3.80
N ALA A 50 10.28 -11.56 3.27
CA ALA A 50 11.59 -10.92 3.40
C ALA A 50 11.86 -10.43 4.83
N ASP A 51 10.83 -9.93 5.50
CA ASP A 51 10.93 -9.46 6.90
C ASP A 51 11.30 -10.63 7.81
N TRP A 52 10.57 -11.75 7.72
CA TRP A 52 10.90 -12.97 8.45
C TRP A 52 12.30 -13.51 8.13
N ALA A 53 12.72 -13.47 6.87
CA ALA A 53 14.07 -13.86 6.50
C ALA A 53 15.13 -12.96 7.19
N GLY A 54 14.89 -11.65 7.23
CA GLY A 54 15.74 -10.68 7.94
C GLY A 54 15.79 -10.94 9.44
N ARG A 55 14.63 -11.11 10.08
CA ARG A 55 14.47 -11.42 11.51
C ARG A 55 15.27 -12.66 11.90
N ILE A 56 15.06 -13.77 11.18
CA ILE A 56 15.79 -15.02 11.42
C ILE A 56 17.30 -14.80 11.32
N LEU A 57 17.78 -14.12 10.27
CA LEU A 57 19.22 -13.86 10.08
C LEU A 57 19.82 -12.98 11.19
N ASN A 58 19.02 -12.12 11.81
CA ASN A 58 19.41 -11.24 12.90
C ASN A 58 19.24 -11.88 14.30
N ASN A 59 18.79 -13.14 14.39
CA ASN A 59 18.44 -13.81 15.64
C ASN A 59 17.23 -13.19 16.38
N ASP A 60 16.40 -12.44 15.65
CA ASP A 60 15.07 -12.05 16.11
C ASP A 60 14.09 -13.16 15.68
N THR A 61 13.73 -14.01 16.63
CA THR A 61 12.72 -15.05 16.44
C THR A 61 11.79 -15.08 17.64
N GLN A 62 11.48 -13.91 18.19
CA GLN A 62 10.49 -13.75 19.26
C GLN A 62 9.09 -13.62 18.64
N ASP A 63 8.05 -13.99 19.38
CA ASP A 63 6.65 -13.95 18.92
C ASP A 63 6.04 -12.55 19.05
N ASP A 64 6.85 -11.52 18.80
CA ASP A 64 6.46 -10.10 18.99
C ASP A 64 6.27 -9.42 17.62
N PHE A 65 5.72 -10.14 16.63
CA PHE A 65 5.49 -9.54 15.32
C PHE A 65 4.50 -8.39 15.43
N LEU A 66 5.02 -7.17 15.32
CA LEU A 66 4.25 -5.95 15.40
C LEU A 66 3.96 -5.47 13.99
N ASP A 67 2.68 -5.51 13.61
CA ASP A 67 2.22 -4.97 12.34
C ASP A 67 2.18 -3.44 12.43
N GLN A 68 3.11 -2.78 11.74
CA GLN A 68 3.38 -1.37 11.89
C GLN A 68 2.71 -0.56 10.78
N ASN A 69 1.41 -0.73 10.55
CA ASN A 69 0.71 -0.19 9.37
C ASN A 69 0.66 1.34 9.31
N LEU A 70 1.80 1.93 8.97
CA LEU A 70 2.04 3.35 8.74
C LEU A 70 1.78 3.74 7.27
N THR A 71 1.30 2.78 6.46
CA THR A 71 1.05 2.94 5.03
C THR A 71 -0.45 2.84 4.75
N GLY A 72 -1.00 3.81 4.02
CA GLY A 72 -2.40 3.82 3.64
C GLY A 72 -2.65 3.48 2.18
N SER A 73 -3.90 3.22 1.82
CA SER A 73 -4.51 3.33 0.50
C SER A 73 -6.01 3.35 0.71
N ASN A 74 -6.75 4.04 -0.14
CA ASN A 74 -8.20 4.06 -0.17
C ASN A 74 -8.74 3.54 -1.50
N VAL A 75 -9.89 2.88 -1.45
CA VAL A 75 -10.77 2.70 -2.61
C VAL A 75 -12.19 2.97 -2.18
N ILE A 76 -12.94 3.68 -3.02
CA ILE A 76 -14.35 3.99 -2.79
C ILE A 76 -15.09 3.74 -4.10
N ALA A 77 -16.18 2.99 -4.08
CA ALA A 77 -17.07 2.89 -5.23
C ALA A 77 -18.53 3.06 -4.81
N MET A 78 -19.33 3.65 -5.69
CA MET A 78 -20.75 3.91 -5.46
C MET A 78 -21.55 3.59 -6.72
N ASN A 79 -22.68 2.91 -6.59
CA ASN A 79 -23.57 2.56 -7.70
C ASN A 79 -24.83 3.46 -7.71
N SER A 80 -25.74 3.23 -8.65
CA SER A 80 -26.93 4.04 -8.88
C SER A 80 -27.88 4.16 -7.67
N SER A 81 -27.84 3.20 -6.74
CA SER A 81 -28.59 3.27 -5.49
C SER A 81 -28.11 4.44 -4.62
N LYS A 82 -26.80 4.68 -4.59
CA LYS A 82 -26.17 5.75 -3.80
C LYS A 82 -25.94 7.04 -4.58
N THR A 83 -25.89 7.02 -5.91
CA THR A 83 -25.61 8.22 -6.70
C THR A 83 -26.87 8.97 -7.14
N LYS A 84 -26.78 10.31 -7.23
CA LYS A 84 -27.88 11.17 -7.71
C LYS A 84 -28.12 11.03 -9.22
N SER A 85 -27.06 10.78 -10.00
CA SER A 85 -27.14 10.69 -11.46
C SER A 85 -27.52 9.31 -11.97
N GLY A 86 -27.49 8.28 -11.13
CA GLY A 86 -27.59 6.87 -11.55
C GLY A 86 -26.31 6.34 -12.23
N GLU A 87 -25.24 7.14 -12.27
CA GLU A 87 -23.92 6.72 -12.75
C GLU A 87 -23.14 6.01 -11.63
N THR A 88 -22.21 5.12 -11.99
CA THR A 88 -21.31 4.46 -11.02
C THR A 88 -20.04 5.29 -10.84
N PHE A 89 -19.57 5.47 -9.60
CA PHE A 89 -18.35 6.20 -9.28
C PHE A 89 -17.27 5.28 -8.72
N LEU A 90 -15.99 5.59 -8.99
CA LEU A 90 -14.82 4.91 -8.44
C LEU A 90 -13.70 5.90 -8.15
N ALA A 91 -13.10 5.78 -6.96
CA ALA A 91 -11.89 6.46 -6.56
C ALA A 91 -10.78 5.43 -6.38
N ILE A 92 -9.78 5.48 -7.26
CA ILE A 92 -8.52 4.74 -7.17
C ILE A 92 -7.54 5.65 -6.44
N ASN A 93 -7.14 5.30 -5.21
CA ASN A 93 -6.32 6.20 -4.42
C ASN A 93 -5.35 5.44 -3.51
N THR A 94 -4.14 5.20 -3.99
CA THR A 94 -3.14 4.45 -3.21
C THR A 94 -2.15 5.37 -2.51
N HIS A 95 -1.64 5.00 -1.34
CA HIS A 95 -0.61 5.77 -0.61
C HIS A 95 0.78 5.14 -0.64
N GLN A 96 1.37 5.11 -1.84
CA GLN A 96 2.69 4.53 -2.09
C GLN A 96 3.81 5.56 -1.90
N PRO A 97 5.08 5.12 -1.81
CA PRO A 97 6.22 6.02 -1.89
C PRO A 97 6.15 6.92 -3.13
N LEU A 98 6.46 8.20 -2.96
CA LEU A 98 6.37 9.17 -4.07
C LEU A 98 7.54 9.04 -5.06
N GLU A 99 8.62 8.37 -4.67
CA GLU A 99 9.81 8.10 -5.48
C GLU A 99 10.28 6.64 -5.26
N GLY A 100 11.12 6.13 -6.17
CA GLY A 100 11.75 4.82 -6.03
C GLY A 100 11.00 3.68 -6.75
N PRO A 101 11.32 2.41 -6.42
CA PRO A 101 10.86 1.25 -7.19
C PRO A 101 9.36 0.96 -7.06
N THR A 102 8.69 1.56 -6.07
CA THR A 102 7.24 1.42 -5.82
C THR A 102 6.49 2.74 -6.01
N SER A 103 7.09 3.71 -6.71
CA SER A 103 6.34 4.88 -7.17
C SER A 103 5.58 4.57 -8.46
N TRP A 104 4.43 5.22 -8.63
CA TRP A 104 3.58 4.97 -9.78
C TRP A 104 4.09 5.61 -11.06
N TYR A 105 3.97 4.87 -12.16
CA TYR A 105 4.07 5.37 -13.52
C TYR A 105 2.71 5.25 -14.20
N GLU A 106 2.12 6.38 -14.62
CA GLU A 106 0.85 6.40 -15.37
C GLU A 106 1.08 6.12 -16.84
N ALA A 107 0.30 5.18 -17.39
CA ALA A 107 0.38 4.78 -18.78
C ALA A 107 -1.00 4.50 -19.39
N HIS A 108 -1.06 4.65 -20.72
CA HIS A 108 -2.18 4.19 -21.53
C HIS A 108 -1.71 3.06 -22.44
N LEU A 109 -2.10 1.82 -22.14
CA LEU A 109 -1.80 0.66 -22.95
C LEU A 109 -2.92 0.43 -23.97
N ASN A 110 -2.56 0.45 -25.26
CA ASN A 110 -3.48 0.22 -26.35
C ASN A 110 -2.89 -0.78 -27.37
N SER A 111 -3.68 -1.76 -27.80
CA SER A 111 -3.31 -2.71 -28.85
C SER A 111 -4.45 -2.95 -29.84
N ASN A 112 -4.10 -3.39 -31.06
CA ASN A 112 -5.06 -3.82 -32.06
C ASN A 112 -5.73 -5.17 -31.71
N GLU A 113 -5.19 -5.90 -30.72
CA GLU A 113 -5.77 -7.15 -30.17
C GLU A 113 -6.82 -6.88 -29.07
N GLY A 114 -7.24 -5.61 -28.92
CA GLY A 114 -8.34 -5.22 -28.03
C GLY A 114 -7.93 -4.74 -26.65
N THR A 115 -6.63 -4.60 -26.33
CA THR A 115 -6.20 -3.94 -25.09
C THR A 115 -6.45 -2.45 -25.20
N ASN A 116 -7.13 -1.86 -24.21
CA ASN A 116 -7.29 -0.41 -24.09
C ASN A 116 -7.50 -0.03 -22.62
N ILE A 117 -6.40 0.24 -21.91
CA ILE A 117 -6.36 0.37 -20.45
C ILE A 117 -5.54 1.61 -20.08
N ILE A 118 -6.10 2.48 -19.24
CA ILE A 118 -5.40 3.63 -18.64
C ILE A 118 -5.26 3.36 -17.15
N GLY A 119 -4.08 3.59 -16.58
CA GLY A 119 -3.86 3.41 -15.15
C GLY A 119 -2.39 3.54 -14.80
N THR A 120 -1.98 2.88 -13.73
CA THR A 120 -0.59 2.92 -13.26
C THR A 120 0.05 1.55 -13.11
N LEU A 121 1.37 1.56 -13.16
CA LEU A 121 2.24 0.40 -12.99
C LEU A 121 3.48 0.79 -12.19
N TYR A 122 4.12 -0.17 -11.53
CA TYR A 122 5.44 0.03 -10.94
C TYR A 122 6.53 -0.19 -11.99
N PRO A 123 7.65 0.56 -11.95
CA PRO A 123 8.80 0.30 -12.80
C PRO A 123 9.19 -1.18 -12.81
N GLY A 124 9.29 -1.79 -14.00
CA GLY A 124 9.59 -3.22 -14.15
C GLY A 124 8.37 -4.14 -14.24
N THR A 125 7.14 -3.63 -14.08
CA THR A 125 5.90 -4.39 -14.33
C THR A 125 5.37 -4.14 -15.74
N PRO A 126 5.00 -5.19 -16.50
CA PRO A 126 4.74 -5.06 -17.95
C PRO A 126 3.29 -4.70 -18.31
N HIS A 127 2.43 -4.44 -17.33
CA HIS A 127 1.04 -4.04 -17.54
C HIS A 127 0.54 -3.15 -16.39
N ILE A 128 -0.62 -2.52 -16.61
CA ILE A 128 -1.34 -1.75 -15.59
C ILE A 128 -1.71 -2.67 -14.42
N LEU A 129 -1.43 -2.22 -13.19
CA LEU A 129 -1.75 -2.93 -11.94
C LEU A 129 -3.09 -2.47 -11.35
N ILE A 130 -3.37 -1.17 -11.45
CA ILE A 130 -4.64 -0.52 -11.07
C ILE A 130 -5.04 0.48 -12.15
N GLY A 131 -6.33 0.60 -12.45
CA GLY A 131 -6.76 1.50 -13.51
C GLY A 131 -8.16 1.20 -14.04
N VAL A 132 -8.36 1.59 -15.30
CA VAL A 132 -9.65 1.63 -15.97
C VAL A 132 -9.48 1.14 -17.40
N ASN A 133 -10.41 0.31 -17.87
CA ASN A 133 -10.58 0.00 -19.29
C ASN A 133 -11.91 0.58 -19.78
N LYS A 134 -12.31 0.32 -21.04
CA LYS A 134 -13.54 0.90 -21.61
C LYS A 134 -14.84 0.57 -20.87
N ASN A 135 -14.85 -0.39 -19.96
CA ASN A 135 -16.06 -0.88 -19.30
C ASN A 135 -15.99 -0.81 -17.77
N LEU A 136 -14.82 -1.04 -17.18
CA LEU A 136 -14.65 -1.21 -15.74
C LEU A 136 -13.37 -0.55 -15.22
N GLY A 137 -13.29 -0.37 -13.91
CA GLY A 137 -12.08 0.04 -13.19
C GLY A 137 -11.88 -0.78 -11.92
N TRP A 138 -10.63 -0.86 -11.48
CA TRP A 138 -10.26 -1.53 -10.24
C TRP A 138 -9.07 -0.86 -9.55
N SER A 139 -9.02 -1.01 -8.24
CA SER A 139 -7.91 -0.56 -7.38
C SER A 139 -7.48 -1.66 -6.43
N HIS A 140 -6.30 -1.47 -5.85
CA HIS A 140 -5.80 -2.26 -4.74
C HIS A 140 -5.58 -1.38 -3.52
N THR A 141 -5.79 -1.95 -2.34
CA THR A 141 -5.29 -1.43 -1.07
C THR A 141 -4.57 -2.57 -0.35
N VAL A 142 -3.66 -2.24 0.57
CA VAL A 142 -2.97 -3.26 1.37
C VAL A 142 -3.95 -3.87 2.37
N ASN A 143 -3.90 -5.20 2.51
CA ASN A 143 -4.59 -5.97 3.53
C ASN A 143 -3.59 -6.80 4.34
N TYR A 144 -4.04 -7.28 5.50
CA TYR A 144 -3.19 -7.95 6.47
C TYR A 144 -3.69 -9.32 6.92
N PRO A 145 -4.29 -10.17 6.05
CA PRO A 145 -4.45 -11.57 6.41
C PRO A 145 -3.08 -12.22 6.64
N ASP A 146 -3.08 -13.34 7.35
CA ASP A 146 -1.85 -14.08 7.59
C ASP A 146 -1.39 -14.79 6.30
N LYS A 147 -0.31 -14.25 5.72
CA LYS A 147 0.24 -14.60 4.40
C LYS A 147 1.57 -15.38 4.44
N THR A 148 2.19 -15.51 5.61
CA THR A 148 3.52 -16.15 5.75
C THR A 148 3.67 -16.79 7.12
N ASP A 149 4.00 -18.08 7.12
CA ASP A 149 4.22 -18.84 8.35
C ASP A 149 5.70 -19.22 8.50
N VAL A 150 6.17 -19.27 9.76
CA VAL A 150 7.54 -19.65 10.11
C VAL A 150 7.58 -20.88 11.00
N PHE A 151 8.36 -21.87 10.61
CA PHE A 151 8.42 -23.19 11.23
C PHE A 151 9.76 -23.42 11.91
N LYS A 152 9.76 -23.71 13.22
CA LYS A 152 10.98 -24.12 13.93
C LYS A 152 11.21 -25.62 13.80
N LEU A 153 12.29 -26.01 13.14
CA LEU A 153 12.60 -27.42 12.91
C LEU A 153 13.20 -28.09 14.15
N LYS A 154 12.74 -29.31 14.46
CA LYS A 154 13.38 -30.18 15.46
C LYS A 154 14.56 -30.93 14.84
N MET A 155 15.74 -30.35 14.98
CA MET A 155 16.97 -30.94 14.43
C MET A 155 17.45 -32.14 15.26
N LYS A 156 17.68 -33.28 14.62
CA LYS A 156 18.43 -34.42 15.21
C LYS A 156 19.93 -34.19 15.13
N ASN A 157 20.38 -33.60 14.02
CA ASN A 157 21.78 -33.20 13.81
C ASN A 157 21.82 -32.01 12.83
N ASN A 158 23.02 -31.61 12.42
CA ASN A 158 23.26 -30.48 11.53
C ASN A 158 22.70 -30.62 10.10
N ARG A 159 22.17 -31.79 9.71
CA ARG A 159 21.62 -32.07 8.37
C ARG A 159 20.30 -32.82 8.38
N THR A 160 19.84 -33.27 9.54
CA THR A 160 18.68 -34.16 9.69
C THR A 160 17.74 -33.58 10.75
N TYR A 161 16.46 -33.49 10.44
CA TYR A 161 15.40 -33.05 11.33
C TYR A 161 14.31 -34.11 11.40
N VAL A 162 13.48 -34.03 12.43
CA VAL A 162 12.43 -35.02 12.71
C VAL A 162 11.07 -34.38 12.49
N VAL A 163 10.16 -35.10 11.85
CA VAL A 163 8.75 -34.73 11.69
C VAL A 163 7.89 -35.96 11.99
N ASP A 164 7.00 -35.87 12.98
CA ASP A 164 6.15 -36.99 13.43
C ASP A 164 6.93 -38.30 13.71
N GLY A 165 8.15 -38.18 14.24
CA GLY A 165 9.05 -39.31 14.52
C GLY A 165 9.92 -39.76 13.35
N GLU A 166 9.65 -39.30 12.13
CA GLU A 166 10.40 -39.66 10.92
C GLU A 166 11.56 -38.71 10.61
N GLU A 167 12.66 -39.23 10.08
CA GLU A 167 13.88 -38.44 9.79
C GLU A 167 13.91 -37.90 8.36
N TYR A 168 14.08 -36.58 8.25
CA TYR A 168 14.20 -35.85 6.98
C TYR A 168 15.56 -35.17 6.86
N LYS A 169 16.10 -35.12 5.64
CA LYS A 169 17.38 -34.45 5.34
C LYS A 169 17.16 -33.05 4.78
N LEU A 170 17.89 -32.08 5.30
CA LEU A 170 17.95 -30.73 4.71
C LEU A 170 18.68 -30.77 3.38
N GLU A 171 18.05 -30.25 2.33
CA GLU A 171 18.75 -29.95 1.08
C GLU A 171 19.62 -28.71 1.28
N ARG A 172 20.83 -28.69 0.70
CA ARG A 172 21.81 -27.63 0.96
C ARG A 172 22.11 -26.84 -0.30
N PHE A 173 22.03 -25.53 -0.17
CA PHE A 173 22.34 -24.58 -1.23
C PHE A 173 23.43 -23.58 -0.80
N LYS A 174 23.94 -22.82 -1.76
CA LYS A 174 24.90 -21.73 -1.54
C LYS A 174 24.44 -20.49 -2.31
N ALA A 175 24.24 -19.39 -1.61
CA ALA A 175 24.06 -18.07 -2.19
C ALA A 175 25.41 -17.36 -2.26
N LYS A 176 25.80 -16.90 -3.46
CA LYS A 176 26.99 -16.06 -3.65
C LYS A 176 26.56 -14.60 -3.56
N ILE A 177 27.08 -13.90 -2.57
CA ILE A 177 26.83 -12.47 -2.31
C ILE A 177 28.09 -11.70 -2.70
N ASN A 178 27.95 -10.66 -3.52
CA ASN A 178 29.06 -9.78 -3.87
C ASN A 178 28.89 -8.47 -3.12
N ILE A 179 29.83 -8.15 -2.23
CA ILE A 179 29.89 -6.87 -1.52
C ILE A 179 31.10 -6.07 -2.00
N LYS A 180 31.03 -4.75 -1.94
CA LYS A 180 32.22 -3.90 -2.17
C LYS A 180 32.75 -3.46 -0.81
N VAL A 181 34.01 -3.76 -0.54
CA VAL A 181 34.74 -3.26 0.64
C VAL A 181 35.87 -2.39 0.13
N LEU A 182 35.84 -1.09 0.45
CA LEU A 182 36.80 -0.10 -0.08
C LEU A 182 36.90 -0.12 -1.62
N GLY A 183 35.76 -0.33 -2.30
CA GLY A 183 35.68 -0.44 -3.76
C GLY A 183 36.07 -1.81 -4.35
N ILE A 184 36.69 -2.69 -3.57
CA ILE A 184 37.10 -4.04 -4.01
C ILE A 184 35.91 -5.00 -3.89
N PRO A 185 35.53 -5.71 -4.96
CA PRO A 185 34.47 -6.70 -4.91
C PRO A 185 34.93 -7.97 -4.17
N ILE A 186 34.26 -8.30 -3.08
CA ILE A 186 34.46 -9.53 -2.31
C ILE A 186 33.24 -10.43 -2.48
N SER A 187 33.46 -11.68 -2.85
CA SER A 187 32.42 -12.70 -2.93
C SER A 187 32.36 -13.52 -1.64
N ILE A 188 31.20 -13.52 -0.98
CA ILE A 188 30.93 -14.32 0.21
C ILE A 188 29.90 -15.39 -0.15
N ASN A 189 30.15 -16.64 0.26
CA ASN A 189 29.17 -17.72 0.13
C ASN A 189 28.40 -17.91 1.43
N ARG A 190 27.08 -17.73 1.39
CA ARG A 190 26.18 -18.06 2.49
C ARG A 190 25.47 -19.37 2.19
N LYS A 191 25.45 -20.29 3.16
CA LYS A 191 24.68 -21.54 3.06
C LYS A 191 23.24 -21.24 3.46
N TYR A 192 22.30 -21.79 2.71
CA TYR A 192 20.90 -21.90 3.10
C TYR A 192 20.42 -23.31 2.77
N TYR A 193 19.26 -23.67 3.29
CA TYR A 193 18.73 -25.01 3.18
C TYR A 193 17.29 -25.00 2.66
N ARG A 194 16.75 -26.19 2.41
CA ARG A 194 15.33 -26.42 2.20
C ARG A 194 14.90 -27.64 3.00
N SER A 195 13.83 -27.48 3.77
CA SER A 195 13.09 -28.55 4.45
C SER A 195 11.79 -28.83 3.67
N ILE A 196 10.96 -29.77 4.15
CA ILE A 196 9.62 -29.99 3.61
C ILE A 196 8.69 -28.77 3.84
N PHE A 197 8.99 -27.95 4.85
CA PHE A 197 8.20 -26.75 5.17
C PHE A 197 8.51 -25.59 4.22
N GLY A 198 9.76 -25.45 3.76
CA GLY A 198 10.15 -24.41 2.80
C GLY A 198 11.64 -24.05 2.81
N PRO A 199 12.04 -22.92 2.20
CA PRO A 199 13.37 -22.34 2.37
C PRO A 199 13.71 -22.19 3.85
N THR A 200 14.88 -22.72 4.24
CA THR A 200 15.29 -22.84 5.64
C THR A 200 16.58 -22.05 5.88
N LEU A 201 16.52 -21.18 6.88
CA LEU A 201 17.64 -20.38 7.36
C LEU A 201 18.08 -20.89 8.73
N LYS A 202 19.37 -20.71 9.04
CA LYS A 202 19.98 -21.09 10.32
C LYS A 202 20.46 -19.83 11.02
N ASN A 203 20.14 -19.71 12.31
CA ASN A 203 20.69 -18.69 13.19
C ASN A 203 21.23 -19.33 14.48
N LYS A 204 21.49 -18.54 15.54
CA LYS A 204 21.99 -19.06 16.83
C LYS A 204 20.96 -19.90 17.58
N LEU A 205 19.67 -19.66 17.35
CA LEU A 205 18.54 -20.25 18.07
C LEU A 205 18.01 -21.54 17.41
N GLY A 206 18.35 -21.79 16.14
CA GLY A 206 17.97 -23.02 15.46
C GLY A 206 17.90 -22.92 13.93
N TYR A 207 17.04 -23.76 13.36
CA TYR A 207 16.71 -23.78 11.94
C TYR A 207 15.23 -23.45 11.78
N TYR A 208 14.96 -22.46 10.92
CA TYR A 208 13.64 -21.91 10.71
C TYR A 208 13.31 -21.96 9.24
N SER A 209 12.14 -22.49 8.89
CA SER A 209 11.66 -22.54 7.51
C SER A 209 10.57 -21.51 7.32
N ILE A 210 10.60 -20.80 6.19
CA ILE A 210 9.57 -19.84 5.82
C ILE A 210 8.68 -20.49 4.77
N ARG A 211 7.37 -20.41 4.93
CA ARG A 211 6.41 -20.88 3.95
C ARG A 211 5.40 -19.77 3.65
N THR A 212 5.24 -19.47 2.37
CA THR A 212 4.27 -18.48 1.89
C THR A 212 3.75 -18.95 0.54
N PRO A 213 2.47 -18.70 0.21
CA PRO A 213 1.89 -19.06 -1.09
C PRO A 213 2.69 -18.56 -2.31
N THR A 214 3.42 -17.45 -2.15
CA THR A 214 4.27 -16.87 -3.20
C THR A 214 5.42 -17.77 -3.64
N LEU A 215 5.77 -18.80 -2.85
CA LEU A 215 6.78 -19.80 -3.24
C LEU A 215 6.28 -20.80 -4.28
N PHE A 216 4.96 -20.93 -4.45
CA PHE A 216 4.35 -22.00 -5.25
C PHE A 216 3.67 -21.48 -6.53
N ASN A 217 3.47 -20.17 -6.64
CA ASN A 217 2.74 -19.55 -7.75
C ASN A 217 3.59 -18.51 -8.46
N ILE A 218 3.59 -18.52 -9.80
CA ILE A 218 4.35 -17.55 -10.61
C ILE A 218 3.49 -16.69 -11.54
N ARG A 219 2.16 -16.86 -11.54
CA ARG A 219 1.29 -16.30 -12.60
C ARG A 219 0.55 -15.03 -12.19
N ALA A 220 1.00 -14.33 -11.14
CA ALA A 220 0.39 -13.07 -10.68
C ALA A 220 0.27 -12.03 -11.80
N LEU A 221 1.34 -11.83 -12.59
CA LEU A 221 1.33 -10.94 -13.76
C LEU A 221 0.31 -11.38 -14.82
N GLU A 222 0.06 -12.68 -14.96
CA GLU A 222 -0.96 -13.17 -15.88
C GLU A 222 -2.37 -12.84 -15.38
N GLN A 223 -2.61 -12.99 -14.07
CA GLN A 223 -3.90 -12.66 -13.46
C GLN A 223 -4.20 -11.17 -13.60
N TRP A 224 -3.29 -10.27 -13.23
CA TRP A 224 -3.48 -8.83 -13.42
C TRP A 224 -3.71 -8.45 -14.89
N TRP A 225 -2.96 -9.04 -15.83
CA TRP A 225 -3.20 -8.82 -17.24
C TRP A 225 -4.62 -9.22 -17.67
N ARG A 226 -5.13 -10.36 -17.19
CA ARG A 226 -6.48 -10.84 -17.49
C ARG A 226 -7.56 -9.98 -16.81
N MET A 227 -7.32 -9.51 -15.59
CA MET A 227 -8.21 -8.57 -14.89
C MET A 227 -8.41 -7.31 -15.75
N GLY A 228 -7.32 -6.69 -16.18
CA GLY A 228 -7.39 -5.49 -17.03
C GLY A 228 -8.03 -5.70 -18.40
N LYS A 229 -8.06 -6.94 -18.91
CA LYS A 229 -8.73 -7.30 -20.16
C LYS A 229 -10.21 -7.70 -20.00
N SER A 230 -10.70 -7.85 -18.77
CA SER A 230 -12.08 -8.26 -18.52
C SER A 230 -13.07 -7.19 -19.03
N LYS A 231 -14.23 -7.62 -19.51
CA LYS A 231 -15.23 -6.72 -20.10
C LYS A 231 -16.40 -6.38 -19.19
N ASN A 232 -16.59 -7.15 -18.13
CA ASN A 232 -17.69 -7.06 -17.17
C ASN A 232 -17.26 -7.75 -15.87
N PHE A 233 -18.10 -7.64 -14.84
CA PHE A 233 -17.84 -8.23 -13.53
C PHE A 233 -17.65 -9.75 -13.58
N THR A 234 -18.46 -10.49 -14.35
CA THR A 234 -18.34 -11.96 -14.43
C THR A 234 -16.96 -12.40 -14.95
N GLU A 235 -16.45 -11.78 -16.01
CA GLU A 235 -15.11 -12.06 -16.53
C GLU A 235 -14.01 -11.69 -15.52
N PHE A 236 -14.19 -10.57 -14.82
CA PHE A 236 -13.26 -10.10 -13.80
C PHE A 236 -13.21 -11.06 -12.61
N TYR A 237 -14.37 -11.42 -12.04
CA TYR A 237 -14.49 -12.35 -10.92
C TYR A 237 -13.94 -13.74 -11.26
N ASN A 238 -14.24 -14.26 -12.45
CA ASN A 238 -13.67 -15.54 -12.92
C ASN A 238 -12.15 -15.48 -13.05
N THR A 239 -11.57 -14.31 -13.34
CA THR A 239 -10.12 -14.13 -13.36
C THR A 239 -9.54 -14.21 -11.93
N LEU A 240 -10.26 -13.76 -10.90
CA LEU A 240 -9.80 -13.87 -9.51
C LEU A 240 -9.61 -15.33 -9.08
N LYS A 241 -10.46 -16.24 -9.59
CA LYS A 241 -10.36 -17.70 -9.34
C LYS A 241 -9.06 -18.34 -9.82
N MET A 242 -8.22 -17.61 -10.54
CA MET A 242 -6.85 -18.04 -10.82
C MET A 242 -6.00 -18.19 -9.54
N LYS A 243 -6.30 -17.42 -8.48
CA LYS A 243 -5.59 -17.44 -7.18
C LYS A 243 -4.06 -17.30 -7.32
N GLN A 244 -3.61 -16.26 -8.00
CA GLN A 244 -2.20 -15.99 -8.30
C GLN A 244 -1.68 -14.70 -7.67
N ILE A 245 -2.55 -13.79 -7.26
CA ILE A 245 -2.19 -12.59 -6.52
C ILE A 245 -2.33 -12.92 -5.02
N PRO A 246 -1.22 -12.96 -4.26
CA PRO A 246 -1.18 -13.51 -2.90
C PRO A 246 -1.80 -12.61 -1.82
N GLY A 247 -2.14 -11.36 -2.15
CA GLY A 247 -2.74 -10.40 -1.23
C GLY A 247 -3.35 -9.19 -1.94
N PHE A 248 -3.62 -8.15 -1.15
CA PHE A 248 -4.35 -6.90 -1.43
C PHE A 248 -5.87 -7.04 -1.41
N ASN A 249 -6.53 -6.03 -0.86
CA ASN A 249 -7.95 -5.84 -1.16
C ASN A 249 -8.11 -5.43 -2.63
N ILE A 250 -9.28 -5.71 -3.19
CA ILE A 250 -9.63 -5.33 -4.57
C ILE A 250 -10.98 -4.62 -4.53
N GLY A 251 -10.99 -3.34 -4.92
CA GLY A 251 -12.23 -2.59 -5.17
C GLY A 251 -12.49 -2.50 -6.67
N TYR A 252 -13.75 -2.60 -7.07
CA TYR A 252 -14.20 -2.68 -8.46
C TYR A 252 -15.44 -1.81 -8.69
N ALA A 253 -15.51 -1.22 -9.88
CA ALA A 253 -16.72 -0.59 -10.40
C ALA A 253 -16.79 -0.73 -11.92
N ASP A 254 -18.00 -0.78 -12.49
CA ASP A 254 -18.18 -0.76 -13.94
C ASP A 254 -19.34 0.11 -14.41
N LYS A 255 -19.46 0.24 -15.73
CA LYS A 255 -20.56 0.98 -16.39
C LYS A 255 -21.91 0.25 -16.39
N TYR A 256 -21.95 -0.99 -15.90
CA TYR A 256 -23.16 -1.81 -15.80
C TYR A 256 -23.75 -1.75 -14.38
N ASP A 257 -23.38 -0.72 -13.62
CA ASP A 257 -23.83 -0.46 -12.27
C ASP A 257 -23.32 -1.44 -11.21
N THR A 258 -22.29 -2.23 -11.53
CA THR A 258 -21.73 -3.20 -10.58
C THR A 258 -20.62 -2.56 -9.76
N ILE A 259 -20.70 -2.71 -8.43
CA ILE A 259 -19.59 -2.46 -7.50
C ILE A 259 -19.26 -3.70 -6.70
N PHE A 260 -17.98 -3.88 -6.37
CA PHE A 260 -17.50 -5.05 -5.67
C PHE A 260 -16.26 -4.75 -4.82
N TYR A 261 -16.17 -5.42 -3.68
CA TYR A 261 -15.02 -5.47 -2.80
C TYR A 261 -14.69 -6.92 -2.42
N ILE A 262 -13.40 -7.23 -2.31
CA ILE A 262 -12.90 -8.47 -1.70
C ILE A 262 -11.59 -8.22 -0.97
N SER A 263 -11.44 -8.80 0.22
CA SER A 263 -10.14 -8.93 0.86
C SER A 263 -9.38 -10.14 0.33
N ASN A 264 -8.77 -9.97 -0.84
CA ASN A 264 -8.15 -11.05 -1.59
C ASN A 264 -6.84 -11.51 -0.95
N GLY A 265 -6.59 -12.81 -1.01
CA GLY A 265 -5.32 -13.43 -0.68
C GLY A 265 -5.28 -14.88 -1.12
N ILE A 266 -4.10 -15.50 -1.09
CA ILE A 266 -3.99 -16.96 -1.21
C ILE A 266 -3.84 -17.50 0.20
N ILE A 267 -4.96 -17.75 0.88
CA ILE A 267 -4.96 -18.03 2.31
C ILE A 267 -4.88 -19.55 2.55
N PRO A 268 -3.86 -20.05 3.26
CA PRO A 268 -3.74 -21.49 3.52
C PRO A 268 -4.79 -21.96 4.52
N LYS A 269 -5.28 -23.19 4.34
CA LYS A 269 -6.11 -23.87 5.33
C LYS A 269 -5.20 -24.42 6.42
N ARG A 270 -5.28 -23.83 7.61
CA ARG A 270 -4.39 -24.10 8.74
C ARG A 270 -5.07 -25.01 9.75
N ALA A 271 -4.27 -25.78 10.47
CA ALA A 271 -4.76 -26.52 11.63
C ALA A 271 -5.04 -25.57 12.80
N GLU A 272 -6.09 -25.87 13.56
CA GLU A 272 -6.44 -25.13 14.77
C GLU A 272 -5.46 -25.39 15.92
N GLY A 273 -5.44 -24.50 16.91
CA GLY A 273 -4.66 -24.66 18.14
C GLY A 273 -3.20 -24.21 18.05
N TYR A 274 -2.81 -23.48 17.01
CA TYR A 274 -1.49 -22.88 16.85
C TYR A 274 -1.57 -21.35 16.73
N ASN A 275 -0.55 -20.66 17.26
CA ASN A 275 -0.36 -19.24 17.00
C ASN A 275 0.36 -19.03 15.65
N TRP A 276 -0.41 -18.93 14.58
CA TRP A 276 0.12 -18.78 13.21
C TRP A 276 0.79 -17.43 12.94
N LYS A 277 0.45 -16.39 13.70
CA LYS A 277 1.13 -15.08 13.66
C LYS A 277 2.58 -15.14 14.20
N GLY A 278 2.91 -16.18 14.95
CA GLY A 278 4.24 -16.42 15.53
C GLY A 278 5.00 -17.55 14.83
N ILE A 279 5.88 -18.19 15.59
CA ILE A 279 6.66 -19.34 15.13
C ILE A 279 5.96 -20.65 15.49
N VAL A 280 5.56 -21.41 14.48
CA VAL A 280 4.85 -22.68 14.64
C VAL A 280 5.79 -23.88 14.65
N PRO A 281 5.37 -25.03 15.23
CA PRO A 281 6.15 -26.26 15.21
C PRO A 281 6.47 -26.75 13.79
N GLY A 282 7.74 -26.97 13.50
CA GLY A 282 8.25 -27.55 12.25
C GLY A 282 8.68 -29.02 12.40
N ASP A 283 8.03 -29.74 13.32
CA ASP A 283 8.29 -31.14 13.66
C ASP A 283 7.03 -32.03 13.63
N THR A 284 5.94 -31.51 13.06
CA THR A 284 4.73 -32.27 12.77
C THR A 284 4.16 -31.89 11.41
N LYS A 285 3.54 -32.85 10.70
CA LYS A 285 2.81 -32.57 9.46
C LYS A 285 1.50 -31.84 9.70
N ASN A 286 0.99 -31.80 10.94
CA ASN A 286 -0.26 -31.10 11.26
C ASN A 286 -0.17 -29.58 10.96
N THR A 287 1.03 -29.00 11.04
CA THR A 287 1.27 -27.59 10.70
C THR A 287 1.69 -27.40 9.23
N LEU A 288 1.92 -28.48 8.48
CA LEU A 288 2.34 -28.40 7.08
C LEU A 288 1.11 -28.28 6.17
N TRP A 289 0.62 -27.06 5.99
CA TRP A 289 -0.47 -26.79 5.07
C TRP A 289 -0.05 -26.98 3.60
N ASP A 290 -0.97 -27.47 2.78
CA ASP A 290 -0.85 -27.60 1.32
C ASP A 290 -2.15 -27.30 0.56
N GLU A 291 -3.23 -26.96 1.28
CA GLU A 291 -4.50 -26.51 0.74
C GLU A 291 -4.73 -25.01 1.00
N TYR A 292 -5.59 -24.41 0.19
CA TYR A 292 -5.98 -23.00 0.29
C TYR A 292 -7.50 -22.85 0.25
N TYR A 293 -7.99 -21.77 0.83
CA TYR A 293 -9.37 -21.32 0.62
C TYR A 293 -9.64 -20.95 -0.85
N GLU A 294 -10.89 -21.09 -1.28
CA GLU A 294 -11.35 -20.61 -2.59
C GLU A 294 -11.68 -19.11 -2.54
N ILE A 295 -11.83 -18.47 -3.71
CA ILE A 295 -12.13 -17.03 -3.78
C ILE A 295 -13.47 -16.70 -3.13
N GLU A 296 -14.43 -17.62 -3.25
CA GLU A 296 -15.76 -17.55 -2.68
C GLU A 296 -15.74 -17.62 -1.14
N ASP A 297 -14.70 -18.21 -0.55
CA ASP A 297 -14.56 -18.36 0.90
C ASP A 297 -13.99 -17.10 1.57
N LEU A 298 -13.53 -16.10 0.79
CA LEU A 298 -12.90 -14.90 1.32
C LEU A 298 -13.92 -13.79 1.64
N PRO A 299 -13.65 -12.91 2.62
CA PRO A 299 -14.49 -11.75 2.92
C PRO A 299 -14.68 -10.86 1.69
N GLN A 300 -15.94 -10.69 1.27
CA GLN A 300 -16.29 -9.95 0.06
C GLN A 300 -17.69 -9.35 0.12
N VAL A 301 -17.87 -8.25 -0.60
CA VAL A 301 -19.15 -7.56 -0.76
C VAL A 301 -19.42 -7.41 -2.26
N ILE A 302 -20.50 -8.03 -2.73
CA ILE A 302 -20.93 -8.00 -4.13
C ILE A 302 -22.24 -7.22 -4.20
N GLN A 303 -22.24 -6.09 -4.89
CA GLN A 303 -23.43 -5.28 -5.17
C GLN A 303 -24.34 -5.04 -3.95
N PRO A 304 -23.84 -4.37 -2.89
CA PRO A 304 -24.63 -4.09 -1.70
C PRO A 304 -25.80 -3.15 -2.03
N LYS A 305 -26.95 -3.32 -1.37
CA LYS A 305 -28.13 -2.46 -1.54
C LYS A 305 -27.88 -1.05 -1.04
N ALA A 306 -27.03 -0.87 -0.02
CA ALA A 306 -26.55 0.42 0.46
C ALA A 306 -25.86 1.24 -0.65
N GLY A 307 -25.38 0.56 -1.70
CA GLY A 307 -24.92 1.19 -2.93
C GLY A 307 -23.52 1.76 -2.86
N PHE A 308 -22.72 1.39 -1.86
CA PHE A 308 -21.32 1.76 -1.77
C PHE A 308 -20.45 0.63 -1.23
N ILE A 309 -19.17 0.64 -1.61
CA ILE A 309 -18.09 -0.06 -0.93
C ILE A 309 -16.98 0.94 -0.63
N TYR A 310 -16.23 0.69 0.43
CA TYR A 310 -15.04 1.46 0.76
C TYR A 310 -14.01 0.56 1.43
N ASP A 311 -12.75 0.91 1.26
CA ASP A 311 -11.65 0.31 2.00
C ASP A 311 -10.57 1.35 2.24
N ALA A 312 -9.96 1.25 3.43
CA ALA A 312 -8.88 2.10 3.87
C ALA A 312 -7.84 1.28 4.67
N ASN A 313 -7.57 0.03 4.30
CA ASN A 313 -6.69 -0.91 5.04
C ASN A 313 -7.20 -1.26 6.46
N HIS A 314 -8.51 -1.21 6.64
CA HIS A 314 -9.20 -1.57 7.87
C HIS A 314 -9.86 -2.95 7.69
N SER A 315 -10.56 -3.41 8.72
CA SER A 315 -11.22 -4.70 8.73
C SER A 315 -12.08 -4.95 7.48
N PRO A 316 -11.93 -6.10 6.80
CA PRO A 316 -12.75 -6.42 5.63
C PRO A 316 -14.22 -6.67 5.98
N PHE A 317 -14.51 -6.87 7.27
CA PHE A 317 -15.84 -6.97 7.87
C PHE A 317 -16.54 -5.62 8.02
N LYS A 318 -15.95 -4.54 7.48
CA LYS A 318 -16.49 -3.17 7.51
C LYS A 318 -16.39 -2.47 6.15
N SER A 319 -16.56 -3.19 5.06
CA SER A 319 -16.35 -2.69 3.68
C SER A 319 -17.58 -2.06 3.01
N THR A 320 -18.74 -2.06 3.67
CA THR A 320 -20.00 -1.41 3.25
C THR A 320 -20.83 -1.02 4.48
N SER A 321 -22.14 -0.82 4.32
CA SER A 321 -23.07 -0.56 5.44
C SER A 321 -23.08 -1.69 6.47
N ALA A 322 -23.34 -1.35 7.73
CA ALA A 322 -23.31 -2.30 8.86
C ALA A 322 -24.19 -3.54 8.65
N GLU A 323 -25.33 -3.43 7.97
CA GLU A 323 -26.26 -4.55 7.75
C GLU A 323 -25.83 -5.52 6.65
N GLU A 324 -24.95 -5.09 5.74
CA GLU A 324 -24.53 -5.86 4.56
C GLU A 324 -23.06 -6.25 4.59
N ASN A 325 -22.36 -5.93 5.68
CA ASN A 325 -20.98 -6.32 5.88
C ASN A 325 -20.84 -7.84 6.05
N PRO A 326 -19.73 -8.44 5.57
CA PRO A 326 -19.39 -9.82 5.91
C PRO A 326 -19.23 -9.94 7.43
N LYS A 327 -19.77 -11.00 8.01
CA LYS A 327 -19.72 -11.23 9.45
C LYS A 327 -18.45 -11.95 9.82
N GLU A 328 -17.69 -11.41 10.77
CA GLU A 328 -16.41 -11.98 11.20
C GLU A 328 -16.53 -13.44 11.63
N GLU A 329 -17.60 -13.79 12.35
CA GLU A 329 -17.86 -15.14 12.85
C GLU A 329 -18.08 -16.21 11.76
N ASP A 330 -18.33 -15.81 10.50
CA ASP A 330 -18.48 -16.72 9.37
C ASP A 330 -17.13 -17.17 8.78
N TYR A 331 -16.01 -16.62 9.25
CA TYR A 331 -14.66 -16.89 8.75
C TYR A 331 -13.76 -17.51 9.83
N SER A 332 -12.82 -18.37 9.40
CA SER A 332 -11.84 -18.95 10.34
C SER A 332 -10.88 -17.88 10.86
N GLU A 333 -10.68 -17.83 12.17
CA GLU A 333 -9.68 -16.96 12.82
C GLU A 333 -8.25 -17.20 12.27
N THR A 334 -7.97 -18.43 11.79
CA THR A 334 -6.68 -18.80 11.19
C THR A 334 -6.41 -18.14 9.84
N MET A 335 -7.41 -17.49 9.22
CA MET A 335 -7.19 -16.61 8.07
C MET A 335 -6.39 -15.35 8.48
N GLY A 336 -6.52 -14.92 9.74
CA GLY A 336 -5.72 -13.86 10.33
C GLY A 336 -6.01 -12.46 9.80
N TYR A 337 -7.22 -12.20 9.29
CA TYR A 337 -7.62 -10.87 8.82
C TYR A 337 -7.57 -9.82 9.94
N GLU A 338 -7.34 -8.57 9.54
CA GLU A 338 -7.43 -7.41 10.41
C GLU A 338 -8.86 -7.19 10.96
N THR A 339 -8.98 -6.85 12.24
CA THR A 339 -10.26 -6.63 12.94
C THR A 339 -10.41 -5.20 13.48
N TYR A 340 -9.48 -4.31 13.11
CA TYR A 340 -9.45 -2.92 13.55
C TYR A 340 -10.03 -1.95 12.52
N ASP A 341 -10.41 -0.76 12.99
CA ASP A 341 -10.60 0.45 12.18
C ASP A 341 -9.37 1.36 12.25
N ASN A 342 -9.35 2.36 11.36
CA ASN A 342 -8.41 3.47 11.45
C ASN A 342 -9.15 4.81 11.32
N ASN A 343 -8.45 5.94 11.44
CA ASN A 343 -9.09 7.25 11.32
C ASN A 343 -9.72 7.44 9.94
N ARG A 344 -9.09 6.92 8.87
CA ARG A 344 -9.61 7.05 7.50
C ARG A 344 -10.89 6.25 7.30
N SER A 345 -10.95 5.00 7.75
CA SER A 345 -12.15 4.18 7.63
C SER A 345 -13.32 4.81 8.39
N THR A 346 -13.05 5.25 9.62
CA THR A 346 -14.01 5.95 10.48
C THR A 346 -14.54 7.22 9.81
N ARG A 347 -13.64 8.07 9.30
CA ARG A 347 -14.03 9.31 8.61
C ARG A 347 -14.79 9.05 7.30
N LEU A 348 -14.39 8.04 6.53
CA LEU A 348 -15.05 7.69 5.27
C LEU A 348 -16.50 7.25 5.49
N ILE A 349 -16.76 6.36 6.46
CA ILE A 349 -18.12 5.88 6.69
C ILE A 349 -19.02 7.00 7.23
N GLU A 350 -18.53 7.83 8.16
CA GLU A 350 -19.24 9.03 8.64
C GLU A 350 -19.67 9.94 7.48
N LEU A 351 -18.74 10.21 6.56
CA LEU A 351 -18.99 11.06 5.39
C LEU A 351 -19.97 10.41 4.42
N ILE A 352 -19.80 9.14 4.08
CA ILE A 352 -20.65 8.43 3.11
C ILE A 352 -22.09 8.31 3.62
N GLU A 353 -22.28 8.00 4.90
CA GLU A 353 -23.60 7.84 5.53
C GLU A 353 -24.29 9.17 5.82
N SER A 354 -23.55 10.28 5.89
CA SER A 354 -24.15 11.63 6.00
C SER A 354 -24.99 12.05 4.79
N TYR A 355 -24.83 11.36 3.65
CA TYR A 355 -25.62 11.58 2.44
C TYR A 355 -26.63 10.45 2.20
N ASP A 356 -27.88 10.77 1.90
CA ASP A 356 -28.82 9.80 1.32
C ASP A 356 -28.34 9.38 -0.08
N LYS A 357 -28.14 10.38 -0.96
CA LYS A 357 -27.51 10.22 -2.28
C LYS A 357 -26.38 11.21 -2.53
N VAL A 358 -25.40 10.77 -3.31
CA VAL A 358 -24.12 11.46 -3.58
C VAL A 358 -24.08 11.96 -5.03
N SER A 359 -23.82 13.25 -5.24
CA SER A 359 -23.45 13.79 -6.57
C SER A 359 -21.98 13.52 -6.88
N TYR A 360 -21.54 13.65 -8.14
CA TYR A 360 -20.11 13.51 -8.45
C TYR A 360 -19.24 14.59 -7.78
N LYS A 361 -19.81 15.75 -7.40
CA LYS A 361 -19.10 16.73 -6.58
C LYS A 361 -18.93 16.21 -5.15
N ASP A 362 -20.03 15.78 -4.53
CA ASP A 362 -20.06 15.23 -3.17
C ASP A 362 -19.07 14.04 -3.06
N PHE A 363 -19.02 13.17 -4.08
CA PHE A 363 -18.06 12.06 -4.15
C PHE A 363 -16.59 12.52 -4.10
N LYS A 364 -16.26 13.60 -4.83
CA LYS A 364 -14.91 14.18 -4.80
C LYS A 364 -14.63 14.87 -3.48
N ASP A 365 -15.61 15.52 -2.88
CA ASP A 365 -15.46 16.15 -1.58
C ASP A 365 -15.20 15.08 -0.49
N ILE A 366 -15.90 13.93 -0.53
CA ILE A 366 -15.62 12.78 0.36
C ILE A 366 -14.20 12.29 0.17
N LYS A 367 -13.76 12.10 -1.07
CA LYS A 367 -12.38 11.67 -1.37
C LYS A 367 -11.39 12.70 -0.79
N TYR A 368 -11.57 13.97 -1.09
CA TYR A 368 -10.59 15.02 -0.75
C TYR A 368 -10.74 15.58 0.67
N ASP A 369 -11.60 15.00 1.51
CA ASP A 369 -11.67 15.35 2.92
C ASP A 369 -10.32 15.06 3.58
N ASN A 370 -9.77 16.09 4.21
CA ASN A 370 -8.45 16.09 4.85
C ASN A 370 -8.59 16.26 6.37
N SER A 371 -9.69 15.78 6.94
CA SER A 371 -9.97 15.87 8.37
C SER A 371 -9.73 14.54 9.07
N PHE A 372 -9.30 14.59 10.34
CA PHE A 372 -9.49 13.44 11.23
C PHE A 372 -10.97 13.30 11.62
N PRO A 373 -11.43 12.09 12.02
CA PRO A 373 -12.70 11.94 12.70
C PRO A 373 -12.73 12.74 14.01
N SER A 374 -13.94 12.98 14.54
CA SER A 374 -14.11 13.75 15.77
C SER A 374 -13.38 13.14 16.97
N LYS A 375 -13.29 11.81 17.01
CA LYS A 375 -12.48 11.03 17.95
C LYS A 375 -11.43 10.27 17.18
N PHE A 376 -10.18 10.33 17.62
CA PHE A 376 -9.11 9.55 17.01
C PHE A 376 -9.37 8.04 17.14
N SER A 377 -9.06 7.31 16.08
CA SER A 377 -9.24 5.86 15.97
C SER A 377 -8.00 5.24 15.32
N TYR A 378 -6.80 5.49 15.82
CA TYR A 378 -5.62 4.79 15.31
C TYR A 378 -5.64 3.31 15.74
N ASN A 379 -5.21 2.42 14.85
CA ASN A 379 -5.11 0.99 15.15
C ASN A 379 -3.88 0.60 15.98
N PHE A 380 -2.93 1.53 16.17
CA PHE A 380 -1.67 1.29 16.88
C PHE A 380 -1.47 2.18 18.11
N MET A 381 -2.39 3.12 18.39
CA MET A 381 -2.25 4.10 19.46
C MET A 381 -3.60 4.66 19.92
N ASP A 382 -3.94 4.52 21.20
CA ASP A 382 -5.01 5.29 21.84
C ASP A 382 -4.45 6.59 22.40
N ILE A 383 -4.79 7.71 21.75
CA ILE A 383 -4.41 9.07 22.16
C ILE A 383 -5.60 9.86 22.74
N SER A 384 -6.70 9.20 23.10
CA SER A 384 -7.93 9.85 23.57
C SER A 384 -7.73 10.81 24.76
N ILE A 385 -6.71 10.56 25.59
CA ILE A 385 -6.36 11.44 26.71
C ILE A 385 -6.09 12.89 26.29
N ILE A 386 -5.65 13.15 25.05
CA ILE A 386 -5.41 14.50 24.53
C ILE A 386 -6.67 15.36 24.52
N GLU A 387 -7.85 14.74 24.46
CA GLU A 387 -9.15 15.43 24.45
C GLU A 387 -9.63 15.80 25.85
N THR A 388 -9.13 15.12 26.88
CA THR A 388 -9.59 15.26 28.26
C THR A 388 -8.56 15.86 29.22
N LEU A 389 -7.28 15.87 28.83
CA LEU A 389 -6.22 16.46 29.62
C LEU A 389 -6.52 17.95 29.83
N ASN A 390 -6.48 18.39 31.09
CA ASN A 390 -6.69 19.77 31.47
C ASN A 390 -5.47 20.27 32.23
N LEU A 391 -4.83 21.32 31.72
CA LEU A 391 -3.68 21.98 32.33
C LEU A 391 -4.12 23.33 32.89
N ASP A 392 -3.45 23.79 33.94
CA ASP A 392 -3.63 25.16 34.42
C ASP A 392 -3.12 26.14 33.35
N SER A 393 -3.73 27.32 33.24
CA SER A 393 -3.26 28.38 32.33
C SER A 393 -1.83 28.87 32.62
N GLU A 394 -1.30 28.59 33.82
CA GLU A 394 0.09 28.87 34.19
C GLU A 394 1.07 27.74 33.83
N ASP A 395 0.58 26.58 33.39
CA ASP A 395 1.42 25.47 32.91
C ASP A 395 2.08 25.83 31.57
N GLU A 396 3.37 25.53 31.42
CA GLU A 396 4.13 25.88 30.22
C GLU A 396 3.57 25.20 28.95
N LEU A 397 2.99 24.00 29.09
CA LEU A 397 2.41 23.25 27.97
C LEU A 397 0.94 23.58 27.70
N PHE A 398 0.35 24.55 28.43
CA PHE A 398 -1.04 24.93 28.25
C PHE A 398 -1.31 25.43 26.83
N GLU A 399 -0.47 26.32 26.29
CA GLU A 399 -0.71 26.94 24.98
C GLU A 399 -0.66 25.92 23.84
N ILE A 400 0.32 25.01 23.85
CA ILE A 400 0.45 23.97 22.82
C ILE A 400 -0.71 22.95 22.88
N LEU A 401 -1.15 22.57 24.08
CA LEU A 401 -2.31 21.71 24.26
C LEU A 401 -3.61 22.40 23.79
N ASP A 402 -3.80 23.68 24.14
CA ASP A 402 -4.97 24.48 23.77
C ASP A 402 -5.09 24.63 22.25
N ILE A 403 -3.97 24.84 21.54
CA ILE A 403 -3.94 24.84 20.06
C ILE A 403 -4.48 23.52 19.50
N ILE A 404 -4.03 22.37 20.04
CA ILE A 404 -4.44 21.05 19.56
C ILE A 404 -5.91 20.76 19.91
N GLN A 405 -6.38 21.17 21.09
CA GLN A 405 -7.74 20.91 21.56
C GLN A 405 -8.80 21.79 20.87
N LYS A 406 -8.45 23.02 20.49
CA LYS A 406 -9.34 23.93 19.73
C LYS A 406 -9.36 23.69 18.22
N TRP A 407 -8.43 22.88 17.73
CA TRP A 407 -8.30 22.56 16.32
C TRP A 407 -9.55 21.84 15.75
N ASP A 408 -10.00 22.27 14.57
CA ASP A 408 -11.15 21.69 13.86
C ASP A 408 -10.87 20.34 13.17
N ARG A 409 -9.71 19.74 13.45
CA ARG A 409 -9.21 18.47 12.88
C ARG A 409 -8.86 18.51 11.39
N LYS A 410 -8.92 19.67 10.71
CA LYS A 410 -8.53 19.79 9.30
C LYS A 410 -7.03 19.98 9.11
N THR A 411 -6.51 19.31 8.09
CA THR A 411 -5.07 19.34 7.74
C THR A 411 -4.78 20.22 6.53
N ASP A 412 -5.36 21.42 6.51
CA ASP A 412 -5.09 22.44 5.50
C ASP A 412 -3.70 23.08 5.70
N ILE A 413 -3.13 23.66 4.65
CA ILE A 413 -1.77 24.25 4.70
C ILE A 413 -1.66 25.43 5.68
N ASP A 414 -2.77 26.10 5.97
CA ASP A 414 -2.90 27.24 6.88
C ASP A 414 -3.50 26.84 8.24
N SER A 415 -3.60 25.53 8.52
CA SER A 415 -4.06 25.02 9.81
C SER A 415 -2.93 25.00 10.83
N GLN A 416 -3.06 25.85 11.85
CA GLN A 416 -2.16 25.89 13.00
C GLN A 416 -2.22 24.58 13.80
N GLY A 417 -3.43 24.13 14.12
CA GLY A 417 -3.64 22.88 14.86
C GLY A 417 -3.02 21.66 14.18
N ALA A 418 -3.10 21.58 12.84
CA ALA A 418 -2.44 20.51 12.09
C ALA A 418 -0.91 20.63 12.06
N GLY A 419 -0.36 21.85 12.08
CA GLY A 419 1.09 22.05 12.17
C GLY A 419 1.66 21.52 13.48
N VAL A 420 1.05 21.93 14.59
CA VAL A 420 1.45 21.48 15.94
C VAL A 420 1.18 19.99 16.13
N TYR A 421 -0.03 19.52 15.80
CA TYR A 421 -0.38 18.10 15.94
C TYR A 421 0.48 17.20 15.04
N GLY A 422 0.84 17.64 13.84
CA GLY A 422 1.70 16.89 12.93
C GLY A 422 3.07 16.57 13.55
N ILE A 423 3.67 17.54 14.26
CA ILE A 423 4.94 17.33 14.97
C ILE A 423 4.72 16.39 16.16
N LEU A 424 3.68 16.62 16.97
CA LEU A 424 3.33 15.73 18.09
C LEU A 424 3.15 14.27 17.62
N TYR A 425 2.45 14.06 16.50
CA TYR A 425 2.28 12.74 15.91
C TYR A 425 3.63 12.06 15.62
N TYR A 426 4.60 12.79 15.04
CA TYR A 426 5.92 12.23 14.77
C TYR A 426 6.74 11.98 16.03
N GLN A 427 6.62 12.84 17.05
CA GLN A 427 7.21 12.57 18.37
C GLN A 427 6.67 11.26 18.94
N LEU A 428 5.35 11.09 18.98
CA LEU A 428 4.70 9.89 19.48
C LEU A 428 5.13 8.63 18.72
N VAL A 429 5.13 8.68 17.38
CA VAL A 429 5.40 7.51 16.53
C VAL A 429 6.88 7.14 16.45
N TRP A 430 7.80 8.08 16.63
CA TRP A 430 9.24 7.80 16.51
C TRP A 430 9.97 7.69 17.84
N ASN A 431 9.59 8.50 18.84
CA ASN A 431 10.34 8.62 20.09
C ASN A 431 9.64 7.94 21.27
N TYR A 432 8.30 7.86 21.24
CA TYR A 432 7.50 7.27 22.33
C TYR A 432 6.86 5.93 21.99
N ARG A 433 7.11 5.40 20.79
CA ARG A 433 6.44 4.21 20.28
C ARG A 433 6.57 2.99 21.20
N ASN A 434 7.77 2.72 21.70
CA ASN A 434 8.01 1.53 22.51
C ASN A 434 7.23 1.64 23.83
N GLN A 435 7.23 2.82 24.45
CA GLN A 435 6.49 3.09 25.69
C GLN A 435 4.99 2.97 25.47
N ILE A 436 4.46 3.48 24.35
CA ILE A 436 3.05 3.34 23.97
C ILE A 436 2.70 1.85 23.81
N GLN A 437 3.55 1.08 23.12
CA GLN A 437 3.34 -0.36 22.91
C GLN A 437 3.39 -1.15 24.21
N GLU A 438 4.37 -0.88 25.07
CA GLU A 438 4.48 -1.47 26.41
C GLU A 438 3.28 -1.13 27.30
N ASN A 439 2.64 0.02 27.05
CA ASN A 439 1.41 0.46 27.71
C ASN A 439 0.14 0.03 26.95
N ASN A 440 0.12 -1.17 26.36
CA ASN A 440 -1.02 -1.72 25.61
C ASN A 440 -1.53 -0.83 24.47
N ASN A 441 -0.59 -0.17 23.77
CA ASN A 441 -0.87 0.83 22.74
C ASN A 441 -1.60 2.09 23.25
N THR A 442 -1.56 2.40 24.54
CA THR A 442 -2.21 3.59 25.11
C THR A 442 -1.19 4.69 25.42
N VAL A 443 -1.48 5.93 25.00
CA VAL A 443 -0.73 7.12 25.42
C VAL A 443 -1.16 7.48 26.84
N SER A 444 -0.26 7.33 27.81
CA SER A 444 -0.52 7.77 29.19
C SER A 444 -0.39 9.30 29.32
N GLN A 445 -0.85 9.85 30.44
CA GLN A 445 -0.65 11.28 30.72
C GLN A 445 0.83 11.66 30.72
N GLU A 446 1.69 10.83 31.30
CA GLU A 446 3.13 11.05 31.33
C GLU A 446 3.72 11.06 29.92
N ILE A 447 3.37 10.08 29.07
CA ILE A 447 3.82 10.04 27.68
C ILE A 447 3.35 11.27 26.91
N LEU A 448 2.08 11.67 27.08
CA LEU A 448 1.55 12.85 26.39
C LEU A 448 2.25 14.13 26.84
N MET A 449 2.45 14.33 28.14
CA MET A 449 3.15 15.50 28.67
C MET A 449 4.60 15.59 28.14
N SER A 450 5.34 14.48 28.16
CA SER A 450 6.70 14.45 27.60
C SER A 450 6.73 14.69 26.09
N ALA A 451 5.80 14.08 25.34
CA ALA A 451 5.71 14.30 23.90
C ALA A 451 5.30 15.75 23.55
N LEU A 452 4.45 16.40 24.35
CA LEU A 452 4.11 17.82 24.20
C LEU A 452 5.31 18.72 24.47
N ALA A 453 6.09 18.45 25.52
CA ALA A 453 7.34 19.18 25.80
C ALA A 453 8.35 19.05 24.66
N ASP A 454 8.59 17.83 24.16
CA ASP A 454 9.47 17.60 23.01
C ASP A 454 8.94 18.27 21.73
N THR A 455 7.62 18.41 21.60
CA THR A 455 7.00 19.12 20.47
C THR A 455 7.24 20.63 20.57
N GLU A 456 7.07 21.21 21.76
CA GLU A 456 7.33 22.63 22.02
C GLU A 456 8.82 22.98 21.82
N GLU A 457 9.73 22.19 22.40
CA GLU A 457 11.18 22.36 22.20
C GLU A 457 11.53 22.31 20.71
N TYR A 458 11.00 21.32 19.99
CA TYR A 458 11.19 21.20 18.55
C TYR A 458 10.73 22.45 17.78
N LEU A 459 9.55 22.96 18.13
CA LEU A 459 8.97 24.15 17.51
C LEU A 459 9.83 25.39 17.75
N LEU A 460 10.24 25.62 18.99
CA LEU A 460 11.07 26.76 19.38
C LEU A 460 12.46 26.70 18.74
N ASP A 461 13.11 25.55 18.75
CA ASP A 461 14.47 25.39 18.22
C ASP A 461 14.54 25.56 16.70
N ASN A 462 13.51 25.11 15.98
CA ASN A 462 13.54 25.08 14.51
C ASN A 462 12.80 26.26 13.87
N PHE A 463 11.75 26.78 14.51
CA PHE A 463 10.89 27.84 13.95
C PHE A 463 10.87 29.11 14.81
N GLY A 464 11.44 29.09 16.02
CA GLY A 464 11.44 30.22 16.94
C GLY A 464 10.06 30.57 17.51
N SER A 465 9.05 29.73 17.26
CA SER A 465 7.67 29.94 17.70
C SER A 465 6.87 28.64 17.65
N ILE A 466 5.92 28.48 18.57
CA ILE A 466 4.89 27.43 18.51
C ILE A 466 3.73 27.78 17.56
N ASN A 467 3.65 29.04 17.11
CA ASN A 467 2.61 29.55 16.22
C ASN A 467 2.97 29.31 14.74
N ILE A 468 2.99 28.04 14.33
CA ILE A 468 3.23 27.64 12.93
C ILE A 468 1.98 27.03 12.28
N ASN A 469 1.89 27.08 10.96
CA ASN A 469 0.89 26.32 10.21
C ASN A 469 1.49 25.01 9.67
N LEU A 470 0.63 24.05 9.30
CA LEU A 470 1.06 22.82 8.65
C LEU A 470 1.96 23.08 7.43
N GLY A 471 1.62 24.07 6.62
CA GLY A 471 2.37 24.44 5.43
C GLY A 471 3.76 24.98 5.72
N ASP A 472 4.05 25.48 6.93
CA ASP A 472 5.39 25.92 7.33
C ASP A 472 6.31 24.73 7.59
N PHE A 473 5.76 23.69 8.24
CA PHE A 473 6.42 22.45 8.62
C PHE A 473 6.52 21.42 7.47
N GLN A 474 5.41 21.11 6.81
CA GLN A 474 5.30 19.98 5.86
C GLN A 474 5.36 20.45 4.40
N LYS A 475 6.27 19.84 3.63
CA LYS A 475 6.58 20.23 2.26
C LYS A 475 6.48 19.05 1.28
N LEU A 476 5.95 19.32 0.09
CA LEU A 476 6.10 18.47 -1.09
C LEU A 476 7.34 18.96 -1.87
N VAL A 477 8.40 18.14 -1.90
CA VAL A 477 9.71 18.55 -2.43
C VAL A 477 10.17 17.62 -3.54
N ARG A 478 10.54 18.19 -4.70
CA ARG A 478 11.18 17.46 -5.80
C ARG A 478 12.13 18.34 -6.59
N GLY A 479 13.40 17.93 -6.70
CA GLY A 479 14.46 18.77 -7.25
C GLY A 479 14.52 20.12 -6.51
N ASN A 480 14.47 21.20 -7.27
CA ASN A 480 14.47 22.57 -6.73
C ASN A 480 13.06 23.13 -6.42
N LYS A 481 12.01 22.32 -6.57
CA LYS A 481 10.63 22.75 -6.34
C LYS A 481 10.15 22.26 -4.96
N GLU A 482 9.69 23.20 -4.17
CA GLU A 482 9.14 23.00 -2.82
C GLU A 482 7.78 23.69 -2.72
N LEU A 483 6.76 22.98 -2.25
CA LEU A 483 5.41 23.51 -2.02
C LEU A 483 4.93 23.16 -0.61
N PRO A 484 4.23 24.05 0.12
CA PRO A 484 3.46 23.64 1.29
C PRO A 484 2.38 22.64 0.86
N ILE A 485 2.10 21.63 1.69
CA ILE A 485 1.14 20.58 1.33
C ILE A 485 0.28 20.16 2.53
N TRP A 486 -1.02 20.04 2.26
CA TRP A 486 -2.05 19.56 3.18
C TRP A 486 -1.87 18.07 3.49
N GLY A 487 -2.71 17.56 4.41
CA GLY A 487 -2.74 16.15 4.78
C GLY A 487 -1.77 15.81 5.91
N LEU A 488 -2.09 14.78 6.67
CA LEU A 488 -1.22 14.16 7.67
C LEU A 488 -1.32 12.64 7.57
N PRO A 489 -0.55 11.87 8.34
CA PRO A 489 -0.74 10.42 8.41
C PRO A 489 -2.17 10.09 8.85
N ASP A 490 -2.77 9.09 8.21
CA ASP A 490 -4.08 8.53 8.57
C ASP A 490 -5.30 9.47 8.45
N VAL A 491 -5.21 10.56 7.68
CA VAL A 491 -6.42 11.21 7.09
C VAL A 491 -6.69 10.65 5.69
N ILE A 492 -7.90 10.84 5.13
CA ILE A 492 -8.25 10.24 3.81
C ILE A 492 -7.24 10.69 2.75
N THR A 493 -6.83 11.96 2.80
CA THR A 493 -5.74 12.54 2.01
C THR A 493 -4.35 12.30 2.64
N ALA A 494 -4.03 11.04 2.96
CA ALA A 494 -2.89 10.71 3.82
C ALA A 494 -1.54 11.18 3.25
N MET A 495 -0.70 11.74 4.12
CA MET A 495 0.68 12.14 3.83
C MET A 495 1.61 11.69 4.95
N SER A 496 2.69 10.98 4.62
CA SER A 496 3.75 10.60 5.54
C SER A 496 5.06 11.27 5.13
N SER A 497 5.58 12.04 6.07
CA SER A 497 6.75 12.89 5.87
C SER A 497 7.94 12.40 6.68
N ARG A 498 9.13 12.85 6.30
CA ARG A 498 10.41 12.54 6.95
C ARG A 498 11.19 13.84 7.18
N PRO A 499 12.10 13.90 8.17
CA PRO A 499 12.94 15.08 8.41
C PRO A 499 13.66 15.49 7.13
N TYR A 500 13.72 16.81 6.89
CA TYR A 500 14.32 17.40 5.70
C TYR A 500 15.37 18.47 6.06
N ILE A 501 15.05 19.76 5.97
CA ILE A 501 15.97 20.87 6.26
C ILE A 501 15.29 21.89 7.18
N ASP A 502 16.05 22.52 8.07
CA ASP A 502 15.58 23.59 8.96
C ASP A 502 14.30 23.21 9.73
N GLY A 503 14.30 22.00 10.31
CA GLY A 503 13.14 21.43 11.01
C GLY A 503 11.90 21.11 10.15
N ARG A 504 11.95 21.34 8.84
CA ARG A 504 10.85 20.99 7.94
C ARG A 504 10.88 19.52 7.59
N TYR A 505 9.72 19.00 7.21
CA TYR A 505 9.53 17.63 6.81
C TYR A 505 9.13 17.55 5.33
N LYS A 506 9.74 16.60 4.60
CA LYS A 506 9.39 16.30 3.21
C LYS A 506 8.42 15.11 3.18
N VAL A 507 7.31 15.24 2.44
CA VAL A 507 6.43 14.09 2.14
C VAL A 507 7.20 13.06 1.29
N THR A 508 7.24 11.83 1.76
CA THR A 508 7.94 10.71 1.09
C THR A 508 7.00 9.60 0.66
N GLN A 509 5.82 9.53 1.28
CA GLN A 509 4.77 8.56 1.01
C GLN A 509 3.43 9.23 1.28
N GLY A 510 2.37 8.81 0.58
CA GLY A 510 1.05 9.42 0.73
C GLY A 510 0.26 9.29 -0.55
N GLU A 511 -0.80 10.08 -0.65
CA GLU A 511 -1.47 10.41 -1.91
C GLU A 511 -0.47 10.44 -3.09
N SER A 512 -0.57 9.44 -3.97
CA SER A 512 0.43 9.21 -5.02
C SER A 512 -0.24 9.26 -6.39
N TYR A 513 -0.84 8.16 -6.83
CA TYR A 513 -1.79 8.15 -7.94
C TYR A 513 -3.21 8.31 -7.42
N ILE A 514 -3.95 9.23 -8.04
CA ILE A 514 -5.39 9.38 -7.86
C ILE A 514 -6.04 9.20 -9.23
N GLY A 515 -7.01 8.29 -9.32
CA GLY A 515 -7.89 8.12 -10.47
C GLY A 515 -9.34 8.26 -10.03
N LEU A 516 -10.04 9.28 -10.54
CA LEU A 516 -11.46 9.53 -10.26
C LEU A 516 -12.25 9.20 -11.51
N VAL A 517 -13.20 8.29 -11.36
CA VAL A 517 -13.96 7.73 -12.48
C VAL A 517 -15.44 7.89 -12.21
N ARG A 518 -16.16 8.35 -13.23
CA ARG A 518 -17.60 8.14 -13.35
C ARG A 518 -17.88 7.31 -14.59
N PHE A 519 -18.72 6.30 -14.46
CA PHE A 519 -19.14 5.46 -15.57
C PHE A 519 -20.56 5.83 -15.99
N ASN A 520 -20.72 6.09 -17.28
CA ASN A 520 -22.03 6.27 -17.90
C ASN A 520 -22.20 5.31 -19.07
N GLU A 521 -23.32 5.40 -19.79
CA GLU A 521 -23.61 4.50 -20.92
C GLU A 521 -22.54 4.53 -22.03
N GLU A 522 -21.86 5.67 -22.23
CA GLU A 522 -20.76 5.81 -23.21
C GLU A 522 -19.43 5.21 -22.71
N GLY A 523 -19.31 4.95 -21.41
CA GLY A 523 -18.13 4.38 -20.76
C GLY A 523 -17.54 5.29 -19.67
N PRO A 524 -16.27 5.07 -19.29
CA PRO A 524 -15.64 5.82 -18.20
C PRO A 524 -15.23 7.25 -18.61
N HIS A 525 -15.52 8.20 -17.74
CA HIS A 525 -14.89 9.52 -17.71
C HIS A 525 -13.88 9.52 -16.58
N LEU A 526 -12.59 9.48 -16.94
CA LEU A 526 -11.47 9.38 -16.02
C LEU A 526 -10.77 10.74 -15.87
N GLU A 527 -10.54 11.15 -14.64
CA GLU A 527 -9.61 12.21 -14.26
C GLU A 527 -8.50 11.62 -13.39
N SER A 528 -7.25 12.06 -13.57
CA SER A 528 -6.13 11.53 -12.81
C SER A 528 -5.13 12.60 -12.38
N ILE A 529 -4.28 12.28 -11.42
CA ILE A 529 -3.11 13.08 -11.05
C ILE A 529 -2.04 12.17 -10.43
N ILE A 530 -0.76 12.52 -10.62
CA ILE A 530 0.36 11.98 -9.85
C ILE A 530 0.97 13.14 -9.06
N SER A 531 1.32 12.93 -7.79
CA SER A 531 1.82 13.95 -6.86
C SER A 531 2.91 14.87 -7.43
N PHE A 532 3.82 14.32 -8.24
CA PHE A 532 4.91 15.07 -8.85
C PHE A 532 4.74 15.32 -10.36
N GLY A 533 4.84 14.24 -11.13
CA GLY A 533 4.99 14.21 -12.57
C GLY A 533 5.31 12.79 -13.01
N ASN A 534 5.23 12.49 -14.31
CA ASN A 534 5.31 11.12 -14.83
C ASN A 534 6.73 10.68 -15.26
N SER A 535 7.77 11.36 -14.79
CA SER A 535 9.19 11.08 -15.08
C SER A 535 10.04 11.21 -13.81
N ASP A 536 11.10 10.44 -13.72
CA ASP A 536 12.15 10.53 -12.68
C ASP A 536 13.42 11.27 -13.16
N ASP A 537 13.60 11.42 -14.47
CA ASP A 537 14.63 12.26 -15.09
C ASP A 537 14.44 13.75 -14.69
N PRO A 538 15.36 14.38 -13.94
CA PRO A 538 15.25 15.78 -13.50
C PRO A 538 15.18 16.79 -14.65
N ASP A 539 15.72 16.44 -15.83
CA ASP A 539 15.72 17.30 -17.01
C ASP A 539 14.42 17.16 -17.83
N SER A 540 13.52 16.24 -17.44
CA SER A 540 12.25 16.02 -18.11
C SER A 540 11.25 17.14 -17.81
N ALA A 541 10.56 17.60 -18.85
CA ALA A 541 9.40 18.50 -18.69
C ALA A 541 8.27 17.88 -17.85
N HIS A 542 8.29 16.56 -17.63
CA HIS A 542 7.32 15.81 -16.83
C HIS A 542 7.85 15.40 -15.44
N TYR A 543 8.91 16.05 -14.96
CA TYR A 543 9.48 15.81 -13.63
C TYR A 543 8.61 16.41 -12.51
N THR A 544 8.12 17.64 -12.67
CA THR A 544 7.37 18.37 -11.62
C THR A 544 6.10 19.09 -12.12
N ASP A 545 5.62 18.71 -13.31
CA ASP A 545 4.55 19.40 -14.04
C ASP A 545 3.14 19.18 -13.47
N GLN A 546 2.97 18.24 -12.54
CA GLN A 546 1.69 17.98 -11.88
C GLN A 546 1.60 18.51 -10.46
N MET A 547 2.72 18.87 -9.82
CA MET A 547 2.78 19.31 -8.41
C MET A 547 1.81 20.45 -8.07
N ASP A 548 1.66 21.47 -8.93
CA ASP A 548 0.78 22.62 -8.67
C ASP A 548 -0.71 22.27 -8.79
N LEU A 549 -1.06 21.36 -9.70
CA LEU A 549 -2.44 20.88 -9.82
C LEU A 549 -2.78 20.01 -8.62
N TYR A 550 -1.86 19.11 -8.28
CA TYR A 550 -1.96 18.20 -7.16
C TYR A 550 -2.17 18.92 -5.83
N SER A 551 -1.34 19.92 -5.52
CA SER A 551 -1.47 20.69 -4.26
C SER A 551 -2.79 21.46 -4.14
N LYS A 552 -3.49 21.68 -5.25
CA LYS A 552 -4.78 22.40 -5.32
C LYS A 552 -5.99 21.46 -5.49
N PHE A 553 -5.82 20.17 -5.22
CA PHE A 553 -6.86 19.14 -5.43
C PHE A 553 -7.42 19.11 -6.85
N LYS A 554 -6.58 19.39 -7.86
CA LYS A 554 -6.95 19.38 -9.28
C LYS A 554 -6.39 18.16 -9.98
N THR A 555 -7.14 17.68 -10.95
CA THR A 555 -6.80 16.53 -11.80
C THR A 555 -6.75 16.93 -13.27
N LYS A 556 -6.05 16.12 -14.07
CA LYS A 556 -6.08 16.19 -15.53
C LYS A 556 -7.11 15.21 -16.07
N LYS A 557 -7.81 15.58 -17.15
CA LYS A 557 -8.75 14.70 -17.83
C LYS A 557 -8.02 13.71 -18.72
N MET A 558 -8.36 12.43 -18.60
CA MET A 558 -7.87 11.33 -19.43
C MET A 558 -8.92 10.96 -20.48
N THR A 559 -8.51 10.32 -21.58
CA THR A 559 -9.43 9.98 -22.68
C THR A 559 -9.05 8.65 -23.32
N PHE A 560 -10.01 7.82 -23.67
CA PHE A 560 -9.76 6.62 -24.48
C PHE A 560 -9.74 6.91 -25.99
N ASN A 561 -10.13 8.12 -26.41
CA ASN A 561 -10.18 8.54 -27.81
C ASN A 561 -8.76 8.90 -28.32
N LYS A 562 -8.23 8.05 -29.21
CA LYS A 562 -6.92 8.18 -29.88
C LYS A 562 -6.74 9.52 -30.61
N GLU A 563 -7.77 10.03 -31.29
CA GLU A 563 -7.68 11.26 -32.08
C GLU A 563 -7.48 12.50 -31.20
N LYS A 564 -8.08 12.51 -30.02
CA LYS A 564 -7.90 13.59 -29.04
C LYS A 564 -6.46 13.67 -28.52
N PHE A 565 -5.72 12.56 -28.49
CA PHE A 565 -4.30 12.54 -28.13
C PHE A 565 -3.42 13.17 -29.20
N ILE A 566 -3.60 12.72 -30.46
CA ILE A 566 -2.77 13.14 -31.60
C ILE A 566 -2.85 14.65 -31.81
N LYS A 567 -4.00 15.27 -31.51
CA LYS A 567 -4.23 16.71 -31.69
C LYS A 567 -3.65 17.60 -30.56
N LYS A 568 -3.32 17.07 -29.37
CA LYS A 568 -3.07 17.91 -28.16
C LYS A 568 -1.62 18.26 -27.82
N ARG A 569 -0.56 17.59 -28.32
CA ARG A 569 0.87 18.01 -28.23
C ARG A 569 1.84 16.97 -28.82
N LEU A 570 3.07 17.42 -29.15
CA LEU A 570 4.28 16.69 -29.59
C LEU A 570 4.25 15.18 -29.33
N VAL A 571 3.75 14.42 -30.30
CA VAL A 571 3.89 12.96 -30.30
C VAL A 571 5.27 12.64 -30.86
N PHE A 572 6.24 12.30 -30.00
CA PHE A 572 7.40 11.54 -30.46
C PHE A 572 6.93 10.11 -30.72
N ILE A 573 6.50 9.82 -31.95
CA ILE A 573 6.24 8.44 -32.37
C ILE A 573 7.60 7.75 -32.52
N ILE A 574 8.09 7.13 -31.45
CA ILE A 574 9.21 6.20 -31.56
C ILE A 574 8.64 4.87 -32.04
N LEU A 575 8.68 4.64 -33.35
CA LEU A 575 8.46 3.31 -33.91
C LEU A 575 9.64 2.41 -33.52
N ILE A 576 9.47 1.62 -32.46
CA ILE A 576 10.36 0.49 -32.19
C ILE A 576 9.88 -0.65 -33.08
N LYS A 577 10.41 -0.75 -34.31
CA LYS A 577 10.32 -1.97 -35.10
C LYS A 577 11.31 -2.96 -34.51
N THR A 578 10.82 -3.99 -33.82
CA THR A 578 11.57 -5.22 -33.61
C THR A 578 11.48 -6.05 -34.89
N PHE A 579 12.63 -6.50 -35.40
CA PHE A 579 12.74 -7.34 -36.59
C PHE A 579 12.48 -8.81 -36.26
#